data_AF-A0A9X3MV88-F1
#
_entry.id   AF-A0A9X3MV88-F1
#
_cell.length_a   1.000
_cell.length_b   1.000
_cell.length_c   1.000
_cell.angle_alpha   90.00
_cell.angle_beta   90.00
_cell.angle_gamma   90.00
#
_symmetry.space_group_name_H-M   'P 1'
#
loop_
_entity.id
_entity.type
_entity.pdbx_description
1 polymer ?
#
loop_
_entity_poly.entity_id
_entity_poly.type
_entity_poly.pdbx_seq_one_letter_code
_entity_poly.pdbx_strand_id
1 'polypeptide(L)'
;MRWESVLAWRVARQHLARRSTDPLQVISDICGLHAQVLSSAQLTLWARVQEPPDVEDLLWKDPQRLVKTWAMRGTLHLLRTDELPLYVGAQGGLKPRYEQNAWLRHFELTAEEAQSILVDVPNALRAGPLTRDELSDRVHAGLSRGYGDLLKPVAFRGDLIFAESAGQNVRFALPKPFERMPVEAATKELARRFLTRYGPATREDFAKWFGAPSPAAPGRWIKALGAEVTETAFGWMLGADVAACEAAEPEGVVRLLPAFDQYVVAAPRDDRATPAPERIYRPGGWFSPVLLVDGVMAGVWARDGDTVTIEPFAAVDRDAAEAEAARLPGTPTVIWHS
;
A
#
# COMPACT_ATOMS: atom_id res chain seq x y z
N MET A 1 8.65 26.34 -4.72
CA MET A 1 8.76 25.01 -4.08
C MET A 1 10.12 24.37 -4.30
N ARG A 2 10.81 23.96 -3.22
CA ARG A 2 12.07 23.17 -3.26
C ARG A 2 11.74 21.68 -3.10
N TRP A 3 12.62 20.80 -3.56
CA TRP A 3 12.38 19.36 -3.38
C TRP A 3 12.52 18.91 -1.91
N GLU A 4 13.45 19.50 -1.17
CA GLU A 4 13.63 19.25 0.27
C GLU A 4 12.35 19.57 1.07
N SER A 5 11.66 20.66 0.71
CA SER A 5 10.39 21.03 1.35
C SER A 5 9.27 20.04 1.02
N VAL A 6 9.26 19.48 -0.20
CA VAL A 6 8.36 18.37 -0.58
C VAL A 6 8.61 17.12 0.28
N LEU A 7 9.88 16.73 0.47
CA LEU A 7 10.23 15.58 1.28
C LEU A 7 9.82 15.77 2.74
N ALA A 8 10.14 16.92 3.34
CA ALA A 8 9.73 17.28 4.69
C ALA A 8 8.20 17.27 4.85
N TRP A 9 7.48 17.85 3.89
CA TRP A 9 6.02 17.85 3.88
C TRP A 9 5.44 16.42 3.81
N ARG A 10 5.98 15.55 2.97
CA ARG A 10 5.55 14.14 2.87
C ARG A 10 5.82 13.37 4.18
N VAL A 11 6.98 13.59 4.79
CA VAL A 11 7.33 13.01 6.11
C VAL A 11 6.32 13.44 7.17
N ALA A 12 5.94 14.72 7.21
CA ALA A 12 4.91 15.19 8.12
C ALA A 12 3.53 14.59 7.81
N ARG A 13 3.09 14.61 6.54
CA ARG A 13 1.77 14.14 6.11
C ARG A 13 1.54 12.65 6.25
N GLN A 14 2.62 11.86 6.33
CA GLN A 14 2.55 10.41 6.52
C GLN A 14 2.84 9.98 7.95
N HIS A 15 2.73 10.87 8.94
CA HIS A 15 2.94 10.59 10.37
C HIS A 15 4.36 10.10 10.70
N LEU A 16 5.33 10.46 9.86
CA LEU A 16 6.73 10.11 10.07
C LEU A 16 7.44 11.16 10.91
N ALA A 17 7.19 12.46 10.73
CA ALA A 17 7.79 13.50 11.60
C ALA A 17 7.28 13.39 13.05
N ARG A 18 5.97 13.26 13.19
CA ARG A 18 5.26 13.10 14.46
C ARG A 18 4.39 11.87 14.37
N ARG A 19 4.51 10.97 15.34
CA ARG A 19 3.72 9.74 15.40
C ARG A 19 2.33 9.99 15.93
N SER A 20 1.35 9.38 15.29
CA SER A 20 -0.06 9.39 15.67
C SER A 20 -0.32 8.49 16.89
N THR A 21 -1.39 8.77 17.62
CA THR A 21 -1.99 7.85 18.60
C THR A 21 -3.16 7.06 18.02
N ASP A 22 -3.59 7.39 16.79
CA ASP A 22 -4.68 6.72 16.08
C ASP A 22 -4.13 5.87 14.92
N PRO A 23 -4.05 4.54 15.07
CA PRO A 23 -3.57 3.66 14.01
C PRO A 23 -4.54 3.57 12.82
N LEU A 24 -5.86 3.66 13.03
CA LEU A 24 -6.83 3.57 11.94
C LEU A 24 -6.77 4.81 11.05
N GLN A 25 -6.54 5.99 11.65
CA GLN A 25 -6.28 7.21 10.90
C GLN A 25 -5.00 7.10 10.07
N VAL A 26 -3.91 6.56 10.64
CA VAL A 26 -2.67 6.31 9.89
C VAL A 26 -2.94 5.41 8.69
N ILE A 27 -3.66 4.30 8.86
CA ILE A 27 -4.00 3.37 7.78
C ILE A 27 -4.78 4.07 6.67
N SER A 28 -5.82 4.85 7.01
CA SER A 28 -6.56 5.66 6.04
C SER A 28 -5.65 6.65 5.31
N ASP A 29 -4.83 7.36 6.07
CA ASP A 29 -3.97 8.42 5.56
C ASP A 29 -2.93 7.91 4.58
N ILE A 30 -2.25 6.81 4.87
CA ILE A 30 -1.30 6.23 3.91
C ILE A 30 -1.98 5.36 2.86
N CYS A 31 -3.31 5.40 2.78
CA CYS A 31 -4.13 4.66 1.81
C CYS A 31 -3.91 3.14 1.91
N GLY A 32 -3.81 2.62 3.12
CA GLY A 32 -3.67 1.19 3.41
C GLY A 32 -2.25 0.73 3.72
N LEU A 33 -2.15 -0.36 4.46
CA LEU A 33 -0.87 -1.03 4.75
C LEU A 33 -0.62 -2.10 3.71
N HIS A 34 0.56 -2.12 3.09
CA HIS A 34 0.94 -3.26 2.25
C HIS A 34 1.15 -4.49 3.15
N ALA A 35 0.50 -5.61 2.83
CA ALA A 35 0.28 -6.72 3.74
C ALA A 35 0.54 -8.10 3.10
N GLN A 36 1.41 -8.14 2.09
CA GLN A 36 1.91 -9.40 1.54
C GLN A 36 2.68 -10.19 2.60
N VAL A 37 3.34 -9.48 3.50
CA VAL A 37 3.96 -9.96 4.73
C VAL A 37 3.39 -9.13 5.88
N LEU A 38 2.70 -9.76 6.85
CA LEU A 38 2.02 -9.04 7.93
C LEU A 38 3.00 -8.35 8.89
N SER A 39 4.19 -8.93 9.12
CA SER A 39 5.23 -8.27 9.93
C SER A 39 5.72 -6.97 9.30
N SER A 40 5.75 -6.84 7.98
CA SER A 40 6.02 -5.55 7.32
C SER A 40 4.91 -4.53 7.60
N ALA A 41 3.64 -4.95 7.57
CA ALA A 41 2.51 -4.07 7.90
C ALA A 41 2.57 -3.58 9.37
N GLN A 42 2.94 -4.47 10.31
CA GLN A 42 3.20 -4.13 11.70
C GLN A 42 4.29 -3.05 11.82
N LEU A 43 5.40 -3.21 11.10
CA LEU A 43 6.51 -2.27 11.13
C LEU A 43 6.16 -0.92 10.48
N THR A 44 5.28 -0.89 9.48
CA THR A 44 4.78 0.36 8.89
C THR A 44 3.97 1.17 9.91
N LEU A 45 3.16 0.52 10.75
CA LEU A 45 2.49 1.18 11.87
C LEU A 45 3.47 1.61 12.95
N TRP A 46 4.45 0.77 13.30
CA TRP A 46 5.48 1.12 14.28
C TRP A 46 6.26 2.40 13.95
N ALA A 47 6.51 2.63 12.65
CA ALA A 47 7.18 3.85 12.18
C ALA A 47 6.31 5.12 12.35
N ARG A 48 4.99 4.98 12.54
CA ARG A 48 4.00 6.06 12.47
C ARG A 48 3.10 6.22 13.68
N VAL A 49 3.07 5.22 14.56
CA VAL A 49 2.19 5.16 15.74
C VAL A 49 3.05 5.08 17.00
N GLN A 50 2.69 5.85 18.03
CA GLN A 50 3.44 5.91 19.28
C GLN A 50 3.51 4.54 19.96
N GLU A 51 2.34 3.91 20.12
CA GLU A 51 2.14 2.57 20.65
C GLU A 51 1.35 1.75 19.62
N PRO A 52 2.02 1.12 18.64
CA PRO A 52 1.33 0.39 17.59
C PRO A 52 0.62 -0.84 18.18
N PRO A 53 -0.67 -1.06 17.90
CA PRO A 53 -1.33 -2.32 18.27
C PRO A 53 -0.72 -3.48 17.49
N ASP A 54 -0.97 -4.70 17.96
CA ASP A 54 -0.74 -5.89 17.12
C ASP A 54 -1.68 -5.86 15.91
N VAL A 55 -1.10 -5.99 14.72
CA VAL A 55 -1.82 -5.84 13.46
C VAL A 55 -2.75 -7.01 13.18
N GLU A 56 -2.44 -8.21 13.67
CA GLU A 56 -3.30 -9.37 13.54
C GLU A 56 -4.51 -9.24 14.46
N ASP A 57 -4.29 -8.78 15.70
CA ASP A 57 -5.37 -8.44 16.61
C ASP A 57 -6.31 -7.39 16.02
N LEU A 58 -5.74 -6.31 15.48
CA LEU A 58 -6.51 -5.23 14.86
C LEU A 58 -7.31 -5.71 13.64
N LEU A 59 -6.81 -6.70 12.91
CA LEU A 59 -7.43 -7.25 11.72
C LEU A 59 -8.51 -8.31 12.02
N TRP A 60 -8.23 -9.23 12.96
CA TRP A 60 -9.05 -10.44 13.15
C TRP A 60 -9.99 -10.36 14.34
N LYS A 61 -9.64 -9.64 15.43
CA LYS A 61 -10.49 -9.55 16.62
C LYS A 61 -11.67 -8.61 16.44
N ASP A 62 -11.55 -7.60 15.58
CA ASP A 62 -12.64 -6.69 15.21
C ASP A 62 -12.70 -6.49 13.68
N PRO A 63 -13.32 -7.42 12.94
CA PRO A 63 -13.39 -7.37 11.48
C PRO A 63 -14.24 -6.19 10.96
N GLN A 64 -14.84 -5.38 11.84
CA GLN A 64 -15.50 -4.13 11.45
C GLN A 64 -14.49 -2.99 11.23
N ARG A 65 -13.25 -3.13 11.71
CA ARG A 65 -12.22 -2.09 11.60
C ARG A 65 -11.42 -2.20 10.32
N LEU A 66 -10.88 -3.40 10.05
CA LEU A 66 -10.01 -3.63 8.90
C LEU A 66 -10.48 -4.81 8.06
N VAL A 67 -10.19 -4.72 6.76
CA VAL A 67 -10.25 -5.84 5.81
C VAL A 67 -8.87 -6.06 5.22
N LYS A 68 -8.52 -7.32 5.00
CA LYS A 68 -7.38 -7.72 4.17
C LYS A 68 -7.89 -8.13 2.79
N THR A 69 -7.42 -7.47 1.75
CA THR A 69 -7.83 -7.78 0.36
C THR A 69 -6.77 -7.38 -0.65
N TRP A 70 -6.94 -7.77 -1.92
CA TRP A 70 -6.12 -7.25 -3.00
C TRP A 70 -6.63 -5.88 -3.43
N ALA A 71 -5.72 -4.89 -3.44
CA ALA A 71 -6.05 -3.51 -3.79
C ALA A 71 -5.01 -2.95 -4.80
N MET A 72 -4.31 -1.88 -4.42
CA MET A 72 -3.33 -1.21 -5.28
C MET A 72 -2.30 -2.20 -5.83
N ARG A 73 -2.02 -2.10 -7.13
CA ARG A 73 -1.08 -2.95 -7.88
C ARG A 73 -1.43 -4.45 -7.85
N GLY A 74 -2.63 -4.82 -7.40
CA GLY A 74 -3.01 -6.22 -7.18
C GLY A 74 -2.21 -6.90 -6.06
N THR A 75 -1.73 -6.12 -5.10
CA THR A 75 -1.02 -6.62 -3.91
C THR A 75 -1.93 -6.57 -2.69
N LEU A 76 -1.62 -7.39 -1.68
CA LEU A 76 -2.40 -7.46 -0.44
C LEU A 76 -2.27 -6.17 0.35
N HIS A 77 -3.40 -5.65 0.81
CA HIS A 77 -3.46 -4.48 1.67
C HIS A 77 -4.39 -4.70 2.86
N LEU A 78 -4.07 -4.06 3.98
CA LEU A 78 -5.03 -3.79 5.05
C LEU A 78 -5.65 -2.42 4.82
N LEU A 79 -6.97 -2.39 4.73
CA LEU A 79 -7.77 -1.19 4.51
C LEU A 79 -8.80 -1.08 5.62
N ARG A 80 -9.24 0.13 5.96
CA ARG A 80 -10.40 0.25 6.83
C ARG A 80 -11.62 -0.36 6.15
N THR A 81 -12.42 -1.09 6.91
CA THR A 81 -13.62 -1.77 6.38
C THR A 81 -14.62 -0.80 5.77
N ASP A 82 -14.78 0.39 6.38
CA ASP A 82 -15.66 1.45 5.89
C ASP A 82 -15.13 2.16 4.62
N GLU A 83 -13.87 1.94 4.26
CA GLU A 83 -13.25 2.48 3.04
C GLU A 83 -13.20 1.48 1.88
N LEU A 84 -13.57 0.22 2.11
CA LEU A 84 -13.65 -0.79 1.05
C LEU A 84 -14.48 -0.30 -0.17
N PRO A 85 -15.65 0.39 0.00
CA PRO A 85 -16.39 0.96 -1.13
C PRO A 85 -15.57 1.87 -2.04
N LEU A 86 -14.67 2.69 -1.46
CA LEU A 86 -13.81 3.62 -2.20
C LEU A 86 -12.82 2.84 -3.06
N TYR A 87 -12.09 1.89 -2.49
CA TYR A 87 -11.06 1.16 -3.23
C TYR A 87 -11.66 0.24 -4.31
N VAL A 88 -12.80 -0.39 -4.03
CA VAL A 88 -13.56 -1.17 -5.02
C VAL A 88 -14.06 -0.29 -6.16
N GLY A 89 -14.66 0.86 -5.84
CA GLY A 89 -15.12 1.83 -6.86
C GLY A 89 -13.96 2.34 -7.72
N ALA A 90 -12.81 2.62 -7.11
CA ALA A 90 -11.63 3.10 -7.84
C ALA A 90 -11.01 2.02 -8.73
N GLN A 91 -11.01 0.75 -8.29
CA GLN A 91 -10.60 -0.38 -9.14
C GLN A 91 -11.50 -0.51 -10.38
N GLY A 92 -12.81 -0.25 -10.23
CA GLY A 92 -13.75 -0.16 -11.36
C GLY A 92 -13.41 0.92 -12.39
N GLY A 93 -12.53 1.87 -12.06
CA GLY A 93 -12.01 2.87 -13.00
C GLY A 93 -10.93 2.34 -13.96
N LEU A 94 -10.38 1.15 -13.70
CA LEU A 94 -9.43 0.48 -14.58
C LEU A 94 -10.15 -0.47 -15.52
N LYS A 95 -9.58 -0.68 -16.71
CA LYS A 95 -10.04 -1.73 -17.61
C LYS A 95 -9.81 -3.10 -16.94
N PRO A 96 -10.83 -3.96 -16.85
CA PRO A 96 -10.69 -5.32 -16.34
C PRO A 96 -9.59 -6.10 -17.09
N ARG A 97 -8.47 -6.41 -16.43
CA ARG A 97 -7.39 -7.17 -17.07
C ARG A 97 -7.80 -8.62 -17.36
N TYR A 98 -8.69 -9.17 -16.54
CA TYR A 98 -9.20 -10.52 -16.64
C TYR A 98 -10.16 -10.75 -17.83
N GLU A 99 -10.61 -9.68 -18.48
CA GLU A 99 -11.40 -9.75 -19.72
C GLU A 99 -10.50 -9.70 -20.97
N GLN A 100 -9.19 -9.53 -20.82
CA GLN A 100 -8.26 -9.45 -21.94
C GLN A 100 -7.82 -10.84 -22.40
N ASN A 101 -7.81 -11.08 -23.72
CA ASN A 101 -7.38 -12.34 -24.33
C ASN A 101 -5.99 -12.83 -23.87
N ALA A 102 -5.07 -11.90 -23.57
CA ALA A 102 -3.75 -12.28 -23.07
C ALA A 102 -3.81 -12.91 -21.67
N TRP A 103 -4.70 -12.42 -20.80
CA TRP A 103 -4.90 -12.97 -19.46
C TRP A 103 -5.59 -14.33 -19.52
N LEU A 104 -6.66 -14.46 -20.33
CA LEU A 104 -7.36 -15.73 -20.54
C LEU A 104 -6.42 -16.83 -21.06
N ARG A 105 -5.58 -16.52 -22.05
CA ARG A 105 -4.57 -17.46 -22.55
C ARG A 105 -3.51 -17.81 -21.51
N HIS A 106 -3.09 -16.86 -20.69
CA HIS A 106 -2.07 -17.12 -19.67
C HIS A 106 -2.56 -18.09 -18.60
N PHE A 107 -3.85 -18.02 -18.23
CA PHE A 107 -4.47 -18.93 -17.27
C PHE A 107 -5.17 -20.13 -17.91
N GLU A 108 -5.08 -20.27 -19.23
CA GLU A 108 -5.74 -21.34 -19.99
C GLU A 108 -7.25 -21.41 -19.73
N LEU A 109 -7.90 -20.23 -19.62
CA LEU A 109 -9.33 -20.10 -19.36
C LEU A 109 -10.09 -19.65 -20.61
N THR A 110 -11.30 -20.16 -20.76
CA THR A 110 -12.35 -19.57 -21.60
C THR A 110 -12.94 -18.32 -20.94
N ALA A 111 -13.62 -17.48 -21.71
CA ALA A 111 -14.31 -16.31 -21.17
C ALA A 111 -15.45 -16.74 -20.21
N GLU A 112 -16.11 -17.83 -20.55
CA GLU A 112 -17.20 -18.44 -19.76
C GLU A 112 -16.69 -18.96 -18.41
N GLU A 113 -15.55 -19.65 -18.37
CA GLU A 113 -14.94 -20.12 -17.11
C GLU A 113 -14.51 -18.95 -16.22
N ALA A 114 -13.87 -17.92 -16.80
CA ALA A 114 -13.51 -16.72 -16.06
C ALA A 114 -14.76 -16.02 -15.47
N GLN A 115 -15.85 -15.95 -16.24
CA GLN A 115 -17.11 -15.38 -15.78
C GLN A 115 -17.79 -16.24 -14.70
N SER A 116 -17.73 -17.57 -14.81
CA SER A 116 -18.22 -18.49 -13.77
C SER A 116 -17.45 -18.28 -12.46
N ILE A 117 -16.12 -18.17 -12.49
CA ILE A 117 -15.32 -17.89 -11.29
C ILE A 117 -15.79 -16.59 -10.60
N LEU A 118 -16.07 -15.52 -11.37
CA LEU A 118 -16.54 -14.24 -10.84
C LEU A 118 -17.90 -14.31 -10.15
N VAL A 119 -18.75 -15.27 -10.53
CA VAL A 119 -20.11 -15.44 -10.00
C VAL A 119 -20.14 -16.48 -8.88
N ASP A 120 -19.48 -17.62 -9.11
CA ASP A 120 -19.61 -18.82 -8.29
C ASP A 120 -18.74 -18.77 -7.03
N VAL A 121 -17.58 -18.07 -7.06
CA VAL A 121 -16.78 -17.85 -5.85
C VAL A 121 -17.58 -17.07 -4.79
N PRO A 122 -18.15 -15.88 -5.07
CA PRO A 122 -18.99 -15.19 -4.11
C PRO A 122 -20.22 -15.99 -3.66
N ASN A 123 -20.82 -16.78 -4.56
CA ASN A 123 -21.94 -17.66 -4.22
C ASN A 123 -21.53 -18.73 -3.20
N ALA A 124 -20.39 -19.39 -3.41
CA ALA A 124 -19.87 -20.41 -2.50
C ALA A 124 -19.53 -19.82 -1.11
N LEU A 125 -18.98 -18.61 -1.07
CA LEU A 125 -18.62 -17.90 0.16
C LEU A 125 -19.82 -17.46 1.01
N ARG A 126 -21.06 -17.50 0.48
CA ARG A 126 -22.28 -17.23 1.28
C ARG A 126 -22.49 -18.26 2.39
N ALA A 127 -21.97 -19.48 2.22
CA ALA A 127 -22.05 -20.53 3.23
C ALA A 127 -21.04 -20.34 4.39
N GLY A 128 -20.12 -19.38 4.27
CA GLY A 128 -19.07 -19.09 5.24
C GLY A 128 -17.68 -19.06 4.61
N PRO A 129 -16.63 -18.82 5.42
CA PRO A 129 -15.27 -18.72 4.92
C PRO A 129 -14.76 -20.05 4.35
N LEU A 130 -14.08 -20.00 3.21
CA LEU A 130 -13.54 -21.18 2.52
C LEU A 130 -12.05 -21.06 2.28
N THR A 131 -11.35 -22.18 2.39
CA THR A 131 -9.97 -22.33 1.94
C THR A 131 -9.88 -22.32 0.42
N ARG A 132 -8.66 -22.17 -0.09
CA ARG A 132 -8.39 -22.29 -1.53
C ARG A 132 -8.84 -23.64 -2.09
N ASP A 133 -8.54 -24.73 -1.39
CA ASP A 133 -8.79 -26.07 -1.90
C ASP A 133 -10.31 -26.34 -1.93
N GLU A 134 -11.06 -25.86 -0.93
CA GLU A 134 -12.52 -25.90 -0.96
C GLU A 134 -13.13 -25.05 -2.10
N LEU A 135 -12.56 -23.87 -2.41
CA LEU A 135 -12.99 -23.09 -3.56
C LEU A 135 -12.65 -23.78 -4.90
N SER A 136 -11.49 -24.44 -4.97
CA SER A 136 -11.07 -25.24 -6.11
C SER A 136 -12.03 -26.39 -6.37
N ASP A 137 -12.43 -27.11 -5.32
CA ASP A 137 -13.34 -28.25 -5.40
C ASP A 137 -14.77 -27.82 -5.76
N ARG A 138 -15.21 -26.67 -5.27
CA ARG A 138 -16.61 -26.18 -5.45
C ARG A 138 -16.82 -25.39 -6.73
N VAL A 139 -15.80 -24.71 -7.25
CA VAL A 139 -15.94 -23.73 -8.33
C VAL A 139 -15.09 -24.09 -9.54
N HIS A 140 -13.77 -24.12 -9.39
CA HIS A 140 -12.87 -24.34 -10.53
C HIS A 140 -11.49 -24.82 -10.09
N ALA A 141 -11.03 -25.95 -10.65
CA ALA A 141 -9.75 -26.58 -10.30
C ALA A 141 -8.53 -25.65 -10.46
N GLY A 142 -8.59 -24.68 -11.38
CA GLY A 142 -7.54 -23.68 -11.59
C GLY A 142 -7.24 -22.81 -10.36
N LEU A 143 -8.20 -22.68 -9.42
CA LEU A 143 -8.00 -21.92 -8.18
C LEU A 143 -6.93 -22.54 -7.26
N SER A 144 -6.64 -23.84 -7.40
CA SER A 144 -5.53 -24.50 -6.69
C SER A 144 -4.15 -24.12 -7.25
N ARG A 145 -4.05 -23.75 -8.55
CA ARG A 145 -2.77 -23.53 -9.27
C ARG A 145 -2.45 -22.06 -9.57
N GLY A 146 -3.46 -21.22 -9.79
CA GLY A 146 -3.34 -19.79 -10.14
C GLY A 146 -3.88 -18.81 -9.07
N TYR A 147 -4.15 -19.35 -7.87
CA TYR A 147 -4.65 -18.73 -6.63
C TYR A 147 -4.82 -17.20 -6.62
N GLY A 148 -3.71 -16.46 -6.65
CA GLY A 148 -3.75 -15.02 -6.38
C GLY A 148 -4.32 -14.24 -7.55
N ASP A 149 -3.99 -14.64 -8.77
CA ASP A 149 -4.36 -13.87 -9.95
C ASP A 149 -5.79 -14.17 -10.41
N LEU A 150 -6.30 -15.39 -10.19
CA LEU A 150 -7.69 -15.76 -10.49
C LEU A 150 -8.69 -15.17 -9.49
N LEU A 151 -8.30 -14.95 -8.23
CA LEU A 151 -9.18 -14.39 -7.19
C LEU A 151 -9.12 -12.86 -7.09
N LYS A 152 -8.05 -12.22 -7.56
CA LYS A 152 -7.92 -10.76 -7.64
C LYS A 152 -9.13 -10.08 -8.31
N PRO A 153 -9.63 -10.55 -9.47
CA PRO A 153 -10.85 -10.02 -10.08
C PRO A 153 -12.06 -10.00 -9.14
N VAL A 154 -12.25 -11.07 -8.34
CA VAL A 154 -13.36 -11.17 -7.38
C VAL A 154 -13.19 -10.15 -6.26
N ALA A 155 -11.96 -9.99 -5.75
CA ALA A 155 -11.64 -8.96 -4.74
C ALA A 155 -11.79 -7.52 -5.26
N PHE A 156 -11.37 -7.23 -6.50
CA PHE A 156 -11.50 -5.91 -7.10
C PHE A 156 -12.96 -5.49 -7.31
N ARG A 157 -13.87 -6.45 -7.44
CA ARG A 157 -15.31 -6.21 -7.45
C ARG A 157 -15.90 -6.02 -6.04
N GLY A 158 -15.11 -6.25 -4.99
CA GLY A 158 -15.57 -6.20 -3.61
C GLY A 158 -16.35 -7.43 -3.19
N ASP A 159 -16.20 -8.54 -3.90
CA ASP A 159 -16.96 -9.78 -3.67
C ASP A 159 -16.11 -10.85 -2.95
N LEU A 160 -14.91 -10.48 -2.47
CA LEU A 160 -14.00 -11.35 -1.72
C LEU A 160 -13.05 -10.55 -0.83
N ILE A 161 -12.90 -10.98 0.42
CA ILE A 161 -11.85 -10.55 1.35
C ILE A 161 -11.17 -11.78 1.97
N PHE A 162 -10.02 -11.57 2.60
CA PHE A 162 -9.36 -12.61 3.39
C PHE A 162 -10.06 -12.79 4.74
N ALA A 163 -10.08 -14.02 5.21
CA ALA A 163 -10.45 -14.39 6.57
C ALA A 163 -9.22 -14.91 7.33
N GLU A 164 -9.33 -14.99 8.65
CA GLU A 164 -8.31 -15.61 9.50
C GLU A 164 -8.00 -17.02 8.98
N SER A 165 -6.73 -17.40 8.91
CA SER A 165 -6.34 -18.69 8.33
C SER A 165 -6.76 -19.86 9.22
N ALA A 166 -7.05 -21.01 8.60
CA ALA A 166 -7.24 -22.27 9.33
C ALA A 166 -5.88 -23.00 9.41
N GLY A 167 -5.12 -22.72 10.47
CA GLY A 167 -3.72 -23.15 10.54
C GLY A 167 -2.91 -22.50 9.42
N GLN A 168 -2.24 -23.32 8.60
CA GLN A 168 -1.47 -22.85 7.44
C GLN A 168 -2.33 -22.54 6.20
N ASN A 169 -3.64 -22.84 6.25
CA ASN A 169 -4.53 -22.71 5.10
C ASN A 169 -5.18 -21.32 5.08
N VAL A 170 -4.84 -20.53 4.08
CA VAL A 170 -5.50 -19.24 3.80
C VAL A 170 -6.98 -19.47 3.54
N ARG A 171 -7.82 -18.61 4.14
CA ARG A 171 -9.27 -18.58 3.92
C ARG A 171 -9.74 -17.25 3.35
N PHE A 172 -10.88 -17.32 2.69
CA PHE A 172 -11.59 -16.20 2.08
C PHE A 172 -12.99 -16.12 2.62
N ALA A 173 -13.55 -14.92 2.67
CA ALA A 173 -14.94 -14.68 3.05
C ALA A 173 -15.57 -13.66 2.10
N LEU A 174 -16.90 -13.69 2.05
CA LEU A 174 -17.66 -12.59 1.47
C LEU A 174 -17.61 -11.40 2.46
N PRO A 175 -17.29 -10.17 2.01
CA PRO A 175 -17.40 -9.02 2.88
C PRO A 175 -18.86 -8.78 3.30
N LYS A 176 -19.05 -8.11 4.44
CA LYS A 176 -20.39 -7.63 4.82
C LYS A 176 -20.97 -6.76 3.71
N PRO A 177 -22.29 -6.79 3.44
CA PRO A 177 -22.89 -5.95 2.42
C PRO A 177 -22.54 -4.46 2.61
N PHE A 178 -22.14 -3.81 1.53
CA PHE A 178 -21.86 -2.37 1.50
C PHE A 178 -22.36 -1.78 0.18
N GLU A 179 -22.70 -0.49 0.21
CA GLU A 179 -23.01 0.26 -1.00
C GLU A 179 -21.71 0.63 -1.72
N ARG A 180 -21.58 0.24 -2.99
CA ARG A 180 -20.39 0.55 -3.78
C ARG A 180 -20.36 2.04 -4.12
N MET A 181 -19.23 2.70 -3.86
CA MET A 181 -19.04 4.08 -4.29
C MET A 181 -19.02 4.14 -5.83
N PRO A 182 -19.76 5.07 -6.47
CA PRO A 182 -19.71 5.23 -7.92
C PRO A 182 -18.28 5.46 -8.41
N VAL A 183 -17.92 4.83 -9.54
CA VAL A 183 -16.53 4.84 -10.07
C VAL A 183 -15.95 6.25 -10.20
N GLU A 184 -16.72 7.20 -10.71
CA GLU A 184 -16.28 8.60 -10.85
C GLU A 184 -15.98 9.25 -9.50
N ALA A 185 -16.88 9.08 -8.52
CA ALA A 185 -16.69 9.60 -7.17
C ALA A 185 -15.47 8.95 -6.48
N ALA A 186 -15.34 7.62 -6.61
CA ALA A 186 -14.25 6.85 -6.02
C ALA A 186 -12.88 7.20 -6.60
N THR A 187 -12.78 7.31 -7.92
CA THR A 187 -11.52 7.67 -8.58
C THR A 187 -11.09 9.11 -8.29
N LYS A 188 -12.05 10.04 -8.21
CA LYS A 188 -11.80 11.43 -7.79
C LYS A 188 -11.33 11.50 -6.33
N GLU A 189 -12.00 10.79 -5.42
CA GLU A 189 -11.61 10.75 -4.01
C GLU A 189 -10.25 10.07 -3.80
N LEU A 190 -9.98 8.98 -4.52
CA LEU A 190 -8.67 8.33 -4.48
C LEU A 190 -7.55 9.27 -4.95
N ALA A 191 -7.77 10.05 -6.01
CA ALA A 191 -6.82 11.04 -6.48
C ALA A 191 -6.56 12.12 -5.41
N ARG A 192 -7.62 12.60 -4.74
CA ARG A 192 -7.49 13.56 -3.62
C ARG A 192 -6.66 12.99 -2.48
N ARG A 193 -6.99 11.79 -2.00
CA ARG A 193 -6.26 11.12 -0.90
C ARG A 193 -4.80 10.89 -1.24
N PHE A 194 -4.53 10.43 -2.46
CA PHE A 194 -3.17 10.28 -2.95
C PHE A 194 -2.41 11.61 -2.89
N LEU A 195 -2.96 12.70 -3.43
CA LEU A 195 -2.30 14.00 -3.44
C LEU A 195 -2.13 14.62 -2.03
N THR A 196 -3.02 14.32 -1.08
CA THR A 196 -2.94 14.82 0.30
C THR A 196 -1.72 14.28 1.08
N ARG A 197 -1.08 13.21 0.56
CA ARG A 197 -0.08 12.41 1.30
C ARG A 197 1.19 12.13 0.50
N TYR A 198 1.05 12.08 -0.82
CA TYR A 198 2.11 11.79 -1.79
C TYR A 198 2.33 12.92 -2.79
N GLY A 199 1.55 14.01 -2.72
CA GLY A 199 1.76 15.19 -3.54
C GLY A 199 3.08 15.92 -3.23
N PRO A 200 3.47 16.91 -4.06
CA PRO A 200 3.14 16.99 -5.49
C PRO A 200 3.52 15.69 -6.23
N ALA A 201 2.75 15.30 -7.24
CA ALA A 201 2.99 14.05 -7.98
C ALA A 201 2.52 14.14 -9.43
N THR A 202 3.21 13.45 -10.32
CA THR A 202 2.80 13.33 -11.73
C THR A 202 1.69 12.29 -11.89
N ARG A 203 1.04 12.29 -13.06
CA ARG A 203 0.08 11.23 -13.41
C ARG A 203 0.78 9.87 -13.55
N GLU A 204 2.07 9.85 -13.90
CA GLU A 204 2.92 8.66 -13.95
C GLU A 204 3.18 8.10 -12.55
N ASP A 205 3.47 8.97 -11.58
CA ASP A 205 3.63 8.57 -10.18
C ASP A 205 2.34 7.95 -9.63
N PHE A 206 1.20 8.60 -9.90
CA PHE A 206 -0.11 8.09 -9.47
C PHE A 206 -0.45 6.75 -10.16
N ALA A 207 -0.14 6.61 -11.45
CA ALA A 207 -0.32 5.35 -12.18
C ALA A 207 0.50 4.21 -11.57
N LYS A 208 1.78 4.46 -11.31
CA LYS A 208 2.71 3.51 -10.70
C LYS A 208 2.26 3.12 -9.29
N TRP A 209 1.85 4.09 -8.47
CA TRP A 209 1.36 3.85 -7.12
C TRP A 209 0.09 2.99 -7.13
N PHE A 210 -0.92 3.35 -7.94
CA PHE A 210 -2.18 2.65 -8.00
C PHE A 210 -2.08 1.29 -8.70
N GLY A 211 -1.15 1.14 -9.65
CA GLY A 211 -1.04 -0.03 -10.53
C GLY A 211 -1.83 0.10 -11.83
N ALA A 212 -2.12 1.32 -12.27
CA ALA A 212 -2.75 1.57 -13.56
C ALA A 212 -1.78 1.19 -14.70
N PRO A 213 -2.26 0.54 -15.78
CA PRO A 213 -1.40 0.13 -16.90
C PRO A 213 -0.89 1.32 -17.72
N SER A 214 -1.51 2.50 -17.60
CA SER A 214 -1.07 3.73 -18.25
C SER A 214 -1.44 4.96 -17.41
N PRO A 215 -0.73 6.09 -17.58
CA PRO A 215 -1.01 7.33 -16.85
C PRO A 215 -2.28 8.07 -17.33
N ALA A 216 -2.95 7.58 -18.37
CA ALA A 216 -4.09 8.29 -18.96
C ALA A 216 -5.29 8.37 -18.00
N ALA A 217 -5.66 7.28 -17.33
CA ALA A 217 -6.76 7.30 -16.37
C ALA A 217 -6.42 8.10 -15.09
N PRO A 218 -5.26 7.85 -14.42
CA PRO A 218 -4.79 8.68 -13.31
C PRO A 218 -4.75 10.18 -13.62
N GLY A 219 -4.29 10.57 -14.81
CA GLY A 219 -4.29 11.97 -15.23
C GLY A 219 -5.69 12.57 -15.38
N ARG A 220 -6.66 11.79 -15.88
CA ARG A 220 -8.07 12.24 -15.93
C ARG A 220 -8.66 12.41 -14.52
N TRP A 221 -8.33 11.51 -13.60
CA TRP A 221 -8.84 11.57 -12.22
C TRP A 221 -8.29 12.78 -11.46
N ILE A 222 -7.00 13.09 -11.63
CA ILE A 222 -6.41 14.33 -11.10
C ILE A 222 -7.12 15.55 -11.71
N LYS A 223 -7.30 15.58 -13.05
CA LYS A 223 -7.99 16.69 -13.72
C LYS A 223 -9.44 16.88 -13.23
N ALA A 224 -10.13 15.80 -12.85
CA ALA A 224 -11.49 15.85 -12.32
C ALA A 224 -11.61 16.55 -10.95
N LEU A 225 -10.49 16.78 -10.26
CA LEU A 225 -10.43 17.61 -9.06
C LEU A 225 -10.57 19.12 -9.37
N GLY A 226 -10.39 19.53 -10.63
CA GLY A 226 -10.65 20.90 -11.07
C GLY A 226 -9.84 21.92 -10.28
N ALA A 227 -10.52 22.89 -9.66
CA ALA A 227 -9.89 23.98 -8.90
C ALA A 227 -9.25 23.53 -7.56
N GLU A 228 -9.47 22.29 -7.12
CA GLU A 228 -8.84 21.76 -5.90
C GLU A 228 -7.33 21.49 -6.08
N VAL A 229 -6.85 21.34 -7.32
CA VAL A 229 -5.46 21.02 -7.64
C VAL A 229 -4.74 22.17 -8.33
N THR A 230 -3.43 22.22 -8.12
CA THR A 230 -2.51 23.17 -8.73
C THR A 230 -1.31 22.40 -9.30
N GLU A 231 -0.89 22.78 -10.51
CA GLU A 231 0.32 22.25 -11.12
C GLU A 231 1.55 22.97 -10.53
N THR A 232 2.52 22.20 -10.10
CA THR A 232 3.80 22.66 -9.53
C THR A 232 4.96 22.17 -10.39
N ALA A 233 6.18 22.60 -10.07
CA ALA A 233 7.40 22.10 -10.73
C ALA A 233 7.61 20.58 -10.59
N PHE A 234 6.92 19.92 -9.65
CA PHE A 234 7.06 18.48 -9.36
C PHE A 234 5.77 17.69 -9.66
N GLY A 235 4.82 18.27 -10.39
CA GLY A 235 3.52 17.67 -10.71
C GLY A 235 2.36 18.31 -9.95
N TRP A 236 1.26 17.58 -9.83
CA TRP A 236 0.01 18.08 -9.27
C TRP A 236 -0.01 17.98 -7.74
N MET A 237 -0.55 18.99 -7.09
CA MET A 237 -0.76 19.05 -5.64
C MET A 237 -2.15 19.62 -5.35
N LEU A 238 -2.71 19.35 -4.17
CA LEU A 238 -3.88 20.10 -3.70
C LEU A 238 -3.48 21.56 -3.45
N GLY A 239 -4.25 22.51 -3.99
CA GLY A 239 -3.96 23.94 -3.86
C GLY A 239 -3.86 24.40 -2.40
N ALA A 240 -4.71 23.83 -1.54
CA ALA A 240 -4.71 24.10 -0.09
C ALA A 240 -3.42 23.67 0.63
N ASP A 241 -2.64 22.76 0.04
CA ASP A 241 -1.43 22.24 0.66
C ASP A 241 -0.15 22.92 0.16
N VAL A 242 -0.21 23.72 -0.92
CA VAL A 242 0.97 24.33 -1.56
C VAL A 242 1.76 25.19 -0.58
N ALA A 243 1.12 26.12 0.12
CA ALA A 243 1.81 27.02 1.06
C ALA A 243 2.49 26.24 2.21
N ALA A 244 1.81 25.23 2.75
CA ALA A 244 2.37 24.38 3.80
C ALA A 244 3.57 23.54 3.31
N CYS A 245 3.55 23.11 2.05
CA CYS A 245 4.65 22.38 1.43
C CYS A 245 5.85 23.28 1.12
N GLU A 246 5.61 24.54 0.74
CA GLU A 246 6.70 25.50 0.51
C GLU A 246 7.38 25.95 1.80
N ALA A 247 6.65 26.00 2.91
CA ALA A 247 7.17 26.36 4.23
C ALA A 247 7.75 25.19 5.03
N ALA A 248 7.61 23.94 4.57
CA ALA A 248 8.12 22.77 5.27
C ALA A 248 9.65 22.72 5.21
N GLU A 249 10.28 22.42 6.35
CA GLU A 249 11.74 22.29 6.46
C GLU A 249 12.11 20.92 7.05
N PRO A 250 13.28 20.36 6.68
CA PRO A 250 13.85 19.19 7.35
C PRO A 250 13.97 19.39 8.87
N GLU A 251 13.60 18.38 9.65
CA GLU A 251 13.61 18.42 11.13
C GLU A 251 14.63 17.43 11.73
N GLY A 252 15.47 16.78 10.93
CA GLY A 252 16.38 15.72 11.37
C GLY A 252 15.65 14.39 11.62
N VAL A 253 14.55 14.13 10.93
CA VAL A 253 13.70 12.96 11.15
C VAL A 253 14.36 11.70 10.60
N VAL A 254 14.72 10.76 11.49
CA VAL A 254 15.24 9.43 11.12
C VAL A 254 14.20 8.34 11.35
N ARG A 255 13.93 7.50 10.35
CA ARG A 255 13.00 6.36 10.44
C ARG A 255 13.55 5.10 9.79
N LEU A 256 13.26 3.95 10.39
CA LEU A 256 13.52 2.64 9.79
C LEU A 256 12.23 2.11 9.15
N LEU A 257 12.06 2.35 7.85
CA LEU A 257 10.86 1.90 7.13
C LEU A 257 11.02 0.45 6.68
N PRO A 258 10.01 -0.42 6.87
CA PRO A 258 10.11 -1.81 6.46
C PRO A 258 10.06 -1.97 4.94
N ALA A 259 10.33 -3.20 4.49
CA ALA A 259 10.09 -3.58 3.11
C ALA A 259 8.65 -3.28 2.69
N PHE A 260 8.48 -2.74 1.48
CA PHE A 260 7.19 -2.35 0.89
C PHE A 260 6.42 -1.22 1.62
N ASP A 261 7.06 -0.44 2.49
CA ASP A 261 6.42 0.73 3.10
C ASP A 261 5.87 1.70 2.02
N GLN A 262 4.69 2.26 2.26
CA GLN A 262 4.01 3.09 1.26
C GLN A 262 4.81 4.33 0.85
N TYR A 263 5.64 4.87 1.74
CA TYR A 263 6.55 5.97 1.40
C TYR A 263 7.51 5.55 0.27
N VAL A 264 8.14 4.38 0.42
CA VAL A 264 9.09 3.81 -0.54
C VAL A 264 8.38 3.43 -1.85
N VAL A 265 7.17 2.87 -1.76
CA VAL A 265 6.36 2.50 -2.93
C VAL A 265 6.06 3.71 -3.81
N ALA A 266 5.67 4.83 -3.19
CA ALA A 266 5.24 6.05 -3.88
C ALA A 266 6.40 6.96 -4.29
N ALA A 267 7.58 6.80 -3.70
CA ALA A 267 8.72 7.67 -3.96
C ALA A 267 9.18 7.61 -5.45
N PRO A 268 9.74 8.73 -5.95
CA PRO A 268 10.56 8.72 -7.15
C PRO A 268 11.69 7.68 -7.05
N ARG A 269 12.20 7.24 -8.20
CA ARG A 269 13.31 6.26 -8.28
C ARG A 269 14.61 6.88 -8.77
N ASP A 270 14.76 8.18 -8.53
CA ASP A 270 15.90 8.99 -8.96
C ASP A 270 16.58 9.65 -7.74
N ASP A 271 17.61 10.44 -8.02
CA ASP A 271 18.47 11.15 -7.07
C ASP A 271 17.70 12.08 -6.12
N ARG A 272 16.50 12.52 -6.51
CA ARG A 272 15.61 13.29 -5.64
C ARG A 272 15.19 12.49 -4.41
N ALA A 273 14.98 11.18 -4.55
CA ALA A 273 14.53 10.35 -3.43
C ALA A 273 15.66 9.56 -2.76
N THR A 274 16.70 9.19 -3.52
CA THR A 274 17.78 8.34 -3.02
C THR A 274 19.02 8.37 -3.91
N PRO A 275 20.23 8.31 -3.34
CA PRO A 275 21.47 8.19 -4.12
C PRO A 275 21.71 6.78 -4.69
N ALA A 276 21.02 5.74 -4.20
CA ALA A 276 21.26 4.35 -4.60
C ALA A 276 19.94 3.57 -4.83
N PRO A 277 19.11 3.96 -5.83
CA PRO A 277 17.80 3.37 -6.07
C PRO A 277 17.85 1.85 -6.33
N GLU A 278 18.92 1.33 -6.92
CA GLU A 278 19.14 -0.11 -7.20
C GLU A 278 19.37 -0.95 -5.95
N ARG A 279 19.72 -0.34 -4.81
CA ARG A 279 19.78 -1.01 -3.50
C ARG A 279 18.40 -1.14 -2.84
N ILE A 280 17.47 -0.27 -3.20
CA ILE A 280 16.10 -0.22 -2.65
C ILE A 280 15.11 -0.98 -3.54
N TYR A 281 15.11 -0.70 -4.84
CA TYR A 281 14.19 -1.30 -5.81
C TYR A 281 14.87 -2.47 -6.53
N ARG A 282 14.71 -3.66 -5.98
CA ARG A 282 15.40 -4.88 -6.42
C ARG A 282 14.63 -5.60 -7.55
N PRO A 283 15.32 -6.44 -8.35
CA PRO A 283 14.66 -7.31 -9.32
C PRO A 283 13.53 -8.15 -8.70
N GLY A 284 12.53 -8.52 -9.51
CA GLY A 284 11.36 -9.27 -9.03
C GLY A 284 10.33 -8.41 -8.28
N GLY A 285 10.50 -7.09 -8.24
CA GLY A 285 9.56 -6.18 -7.60
C GLY A 285 9.72 -6.08 -6.08
N TRP A 286 10.88 -6.48 -5.54
CA TRP A 286 11.18 -6.38 -4.12
C TRP A 286 11.61 -4.96 -3.73
N PHE A 287 11.00 -4.41 -2.68
CA PHE A 287 11.35 -3.11 -2.11
C PHE A 287 12.00 -3.31 -0.75
N SER A 288 13.28 -2.99 -0.64
CA SER A 288 14.07 -3.18 0.58
C SER A 288 13.58 -2.31 1.75
N PRO A 289 13.82 -2.71 3.01
CA PRO A 289 13.69 -1.81 4.15
C PRO A 289 14.68 -0.65 4.02
N VAL A 290 14.25 0.55 4.41
CA VAL A 290 14.93 1.81 4.14
C VAL A 290 15.25 2.56 5.44
N LEU A 291 16.48 3.06 5.55
CA LEU A 291 16.83 4.13 6.47
C LEU A 291 16.41 5.46 5.81
N LEU A 292 15.40 6.11 6.39
CA LEU A 292 14.87 7.39 5.91
C LEU A 292 15.43 8.52 6.77
N VAL A 293 15.98 9.56 6.15
CA VAL A 293 16.48 10.77 6.81
C VAL A 293 15.84 11.98 6.12
N ASP A 294 14.95 12.69 6.81
CA ASP A 294 14.18 13.84 6.29
C ASP A 294 13.52 13.58 4.92
N GLY A 295 13.10 12.34 4.71
CA GLY A 295 12.42 11.90 3.48
C GLY A 295 13.36 11.40 2.38
N VAL A 296 14.68 11.57 2.53
CA VAL A 296 15.67 10.91 1.67
C VAL A 296 15.83 9.47 2.13
N MET A 297 15.74 8.52 1.21
CA MET A 297 16.05 7.12 1.48
C MET A 297 17.58 6.95 1.46
N ALA A 298 18.18 7.25 2.61
CA ALA A 298 19.62 7.45 2.81
C ALA A 298 20.37 6.15 3.14
N GLY A 299 19.70 5.00 3.16
CA GLY A 299 20.32 3.71 3.41
C GLY A 299 19.32 2.57 3.35
N VAL A 300 19.81 1.36 3.58
CA VAL A 300 18.98 0.17 3.83
C VAL A 300 19.23 -0.34 5.23
N TRP A 301 18.29 -1.13 5.73
CA TRP A 301 18.49 -1.89 6.94
C TRP A 301 17.92 -3.30 6.81
N ALA A 302 18.37 -4.18 7.68
CA ALA A 302 17.86 -5.54 7.80
C ALA A 302 17.69 -5.89 9.28
N ARG A 303 16.86 -6.87 9.55
CA ARG A 303 16.65 -7.41 10.89
C ARG A 303 16.70 -8.93 10.86
N ASP A 304 17.50 -9.49 11.75
CA ASP A 304 17.58 -10.93 12.02
C ASP A 304 17.52 -11.17 13.53
N GLY A 305 16.41 -11.72 14.01
CA GLY A 305 16.10 -11.78 15.44
C GLY A 305 16.14 -10.40 16.09
N ASP A 306 17.06 -10.22 17.03
CA ASP A 306 17.32 -8.95 17.71
C ASP A 306 18.48 -8.15 17.06
N THR A 307 19.12 -8.66 16.01
CA THR A 307 20.17 -7.91 15.31
C THR A 307 19.55 -6.99 14.26
N VAL A 308 19.90 -5.71 14.29
CA VAL A 308 19.49 -4.70 13.31
C VAL A 308 20.74 -4.19 12.59
N THR A 309 20.87 -4.53 11.31
CA THR A 309 21.99 -4.05 10.48
C THR A 309 21.55 -2.80 9.73
N ILE A 310 22.29 -1.70 9.85
CA ILE A 310 22.03 -0.44 9.13
C ILE A 310 23.21 -0.16 8.19
N GLU A 311 22.89 0.08 6.92
CA GLU A 311 23.86 0.36 5.86
C GLU A 311 23.51 1.69 5.18
N PRO A 312 24.05 2.82 5.69
CA PRO A 312 23.78 4.12 5.11
C PRO A 312 24.56 4.31 3.80
N PHE A 313 23.97 5.03 2.84
CA PHE A 313 24.58 5.41 1.56
C PHE A 313 25.38 6.71 1.66
N ALA A 314 25.18 7.46 2.74
CA ALA A 314 25.83 8.73 3.03
C ALA A 314 26.03 8.88 4.55
N ALA A 315 26.71 9.94 4.99
CA ALA A 315 26.78 10.24 6.43
C ALA A 315 25.39 10.52 7.00
N VAL A 316 25.08 9.92 8.15
CA VAL A 316 23.80 10.05 8.86
C VAL A 316 24.05 10.22 10.35
N ASP A 317 23.07 10.75 11.07
CA ASP A 317 23.05 10.75 12.54
C ASP A 317 22.82 9.32 13.05
N ARG A 318 23.89 8.71 13.57
CA ARG A 318 23.85 7.34 14.07
C ARG A 318 23.06 7.22 15.37
N ASP A 319 23.15 8.22 16.25
CA ASP A 319 22.44 8.20 17.53
C ASP A 319 20.92 8.25 17.30
N ALA A 320 20.46 9.06 16.34
CA ALA A 320 19.06 9.11 15.96
C ALA A 320 18.57 7.79 15.33
N ALA A 321 19.39 7.15 14.49
CA ALA A 321 19.08 5.85 13.90
C ALA A 321 19.05 4.72 14.94
N GLU A 322 19.97 4.73 15.90
CA GLU A 322 20.00 3.77 17.01
C GLU A 322 18.81 3.97 17.97
N ALA A 323 18.45 5.23 18.25
CA ALA A 323 17.25 5.55 19.04
C ALA A 323 15.96 5.08 18.34
N GLU A 324 15.88 5.23 17.01
CA GLU A 324 14.77 4.68 16.23
C GLU A 324 14.78 3.15 16.27
N ALA A 325 15.93 2.48 16.08
CA ALA A 325 16.04 1.03 16.18
C ALA A 325 15.63 0.51 17.56
N ALA A 326 15.98 1.22 18.64
CA ALA A 326 15.64 0.86 20.02
C ALA A 326 14.14 0.80 20.30
N ARG A 327 13.29 1.41 19.44
CA ARG A 327 11.84 1.27 19.55
C ARG A 327 11.32 -0.05 18.99
N LEU A 328 12.10 -0.80 18.19
CA LEU A 328 11.66 -2.07 17.62
C LEU A 328 11.32 -3.07 18.74
N PRO A 329 10.33 -3.95 18.55
CA PRO A 329 10.03 -4.99 19.54
C PRO A 329 11.28 -5.82 19.86
N GLY A 330 11.51 -6.13 21.14
CA GLY A 330 12.68 -6.91 21.60
C GLY A 330 13.77 -6.01 22.22
N THR A 331 15.01 -6.49 22.22
CA THR A 331 16.18 -5.71 22.68
C THR A 331 17.20 -5.65 21.53
N PRO A 332 16.98 -4.76 20.56
CA PRO A 332 17.74 -4.77 19.33
C PRO A 332 19.20 -4.37 19.56
N THR A 333 20.12 -5.14 18.97
CA THR A 333 21.54 -4.81 18.86
C THR A 333 21.81 -4.24 17.47
N VAL A 334 22.27 -3.00 17.39
CA VAL A 334 22.53 -2.33 16.10
C VAL A 334 23.95 -2.61 15.63
N ILE A 335 24.09 -3.01 14.36
CA ILE A 335 25.36 -3.19 13.66
C ILE A 335 25.37 -2.26 12.45
N TRP A 336 26.48 -1.55 12.27
CA TRP A 336 26.68 -0.64 11.14
C TRP A 336 27.59 -1.25 10.09
N HIS A 337 27.16 -1.27 8.84
CA HIS A 337 28.05 -1.52 7.70
C HIS A 337 28.27 -0.24 6.90
N SER A 338 29.44 -0.13 6.27
CA SER A 338 29.82 0.99 5.40
C SER A 338 29.58 0.67 3.94
#